data_AF-A0A1E8EWR2-F1
#
_entry.id   AF-A0A1E8EWR2-F1
#
_cell.length_a   1.000
_cell.length_b   1.000
_cell.length_c   1.000
_cell.angle_alpha   90.00
_cell.angle_beta   90.00
_cell.angle_gamma   90.00
#
_symmetry.space_group_name_H-M   'P 1'
#
loop_
_entity.id
_entity.type
_entity.pdbx_description
1 polymer ?
#
loop_
_entity_poly.entity_id
_entity_poly.type
_entity_poly.pdbx_seq_one_letter_code
_entity_poly.pdbx_strand_id
1 'polypeptide(L)'
;MLSFGLLFVVGTVLVWKYDLSLWVAVVFSVSIVLIQFLLGPLVIEMFYKVSFDDYNIYISENVLDFIEKSCDEYNMPKPQIGIIKDGNPIEKITKKVL
;
A
#
# COMPACT_ATOMS: atom_id res chain seq x y z
N MET A 1 -5.49 10.59 -0.07
CA MET A 1 -6.84 11.20 -0.28
C MET A 1 -6.81 12.42 -1.18
N LEU A 2 -5.89 13.38 -0.98
CA LEU A 2 -5.86 14.64 -1.75
C LEU A 2 -5.65 14.43 -3.28
N SER A 3 -4.87 13.41 -3.67
CA SER A 3 -4.56 13.10 -5.06
C SER A 3 -5.79 12.63 -5.88
N PHE A 4 -6.66 11.81 -5.27
CA PHE A 4 -7.84 11.29 -5.96
C PHE A 4 -8.88 12.39 -6.20
N GLY A 5 -9.16 13.20 -5.18
CA GLY A 5 -10.10 14.31 -5.30
C GLY A 5 -9.68 15.31 -6.39
N LEU A 6 -8.38 15.63 -6.46
CA LEU A 6 -7.85 16.54 -7.49
C LEU A 6 -8.01 15.96 -8.90
N LEU A 7 -7.65 14.69 -9.10
CA LEU A 7 -7.78 14.03 -10.40
C LEU A 7 -9.24 13.91 -10.85
N PHE A 8 -10.16 13.67 -9.91
CA PHE A 8 -11.59 13.60 -10.18
C PHE A 8 -12.17 14.96 -10.60
N VAL A 9 -11.79 16.04 -9.88
CA VAL A 9 -12.22 17.40 -10.22
C VAL A 9 -11.70 17.81 -11.60
N VAL A 10 -10.42 17.58 -11.88
CA VAL A 10 -9.83 17.89 -13.20
C VAL A 10 -10.51 17.10 -14.32
N GLY A 11 -10.75 15.80 -14.10
CA GLY A 11 -11.48 14.95 -15.04
C GLY A 11 -12.88 15.46 -15.33
N THR A 12 -13.62 15.85 -14.29
CA THR A 12 -15.00 16.36 -14.42
C THR A 12 -15.04 17.67 -15.19
N VAL A 13 -14.11 18.60 -14.92
CA VAL A 13 -13.99 19.88 -15.63
C VAL A 13 -13.64 19.66 -17.11
N LEU A 14 -12.77 18.69 -17.43
CA LEU A 14 -12.46 18.33 -18.82
C LEU A 14 -13.68 17.76 -19.55
N VAL A 15 -14.40 16.81 -18.95
CA VAL A 15 -15.61 16.22 -19.56
C VAL A 15 -16.65 17.30 -19.84
N TRP A 16 -16.85 18.22 -18.89
CA TRP A 16 -17.81 19.31 -19.02
C TRP A 16 -17.41 20.32 -20.10
N LYS A 17 -16.11 20.65 -20.23
CA LYS A 17 -15.62 21.62 -21.22
C LYS A 17 -15.71 21.12 -22.66
N TYR A 18 -15.59 19.81 -22.88
CA TYR A 18 -15.58 19.20 -24.20
C TYR A 18 -16.90 18.53 -24.59
N ASP A 19 -17.96 18.69 -23.79
CA ASP A 19 -19.27 18.05 -23.98
C ASP A 19 -19.16 16.54 -24.27
N LEU A 20 -18.20 15.89 -23.60
CA LEU A 20 -17.85 14.50 -23.85
C LEU A 20 -18.98 13.59 -23.37
N SER A 21 -19.28 12.55 -24.17
CA SER A 21 -20.28 11.55 -23.82
C SER A 21 -20.04 10.96 -22.43
N LEU A 22 -21.12 10.73 -21.69
CA LEU A 22 -21.13 10.18 -20.33
C LEU A 22 -20.32 8.87 -20.21
N TRP A 23 -20.31 8.07 -21.28
CA TRP A 23 -19.50 6.85 -21.36
C TRP A 23 -17.99 7.11 -21.27
N VAL A 24 -17.52 8.20 -21.86
CA VAL A 24 -16.10 8.59 -21.80
C VAL A 24 -15.71 8.95 -20.37
N ALA A 25 -16.60 9.65 -19.64
CA ALA A 25 -16.38 9.99 -18.24
C ALA A 25 -16.26 8.73 -17.37
N VAL A 26 -17.14 7.74 -17.57
CA VAL A 26 -17.12 6.47 -16.84
C VAL A 26 -15.81 5.71 -17.11
N VAL A 27 -15.43 5.56 -18.38
CA VAL A 27 -14.18 4.86 -18.76
C VAL A 27 -12.96 5.58 -18.18
N PHE A 28 -12.96 6.91 -18.18
CA PHE A 28 -11.88 7.71 -17.63
C PHE A 28 -11.73 7.51 -16.11
N SER A 29 -12.83 7.57 -15.36
CA SER A 29 -12.81 7.34 -13.91
C SER A 29 -12.32 5.93 -13.55
N VAL A 30 -12.82 4.90 -14.25
CA VAL A 30 -12.37 3.51 -14.02
C VAL A 30 -10.87 3.36 -14.31
N SER A 31 -10.40 3.97 -15.40
CA SER A 31 -8.98 3.93 -15.78
C SER A 31 -8.09 4.58 -14.72
N ILE A 32 -8.50 5.72 -14.16
CA ILE A 32 -7.76 6.39 -13.07
C ILE A 32 -7.67 5.49 -11.84
N VAL A 33 -8.77 4.85 -11.43
CA VAL A 33 -8.78 3.96 -10.27
C VAL A 33 -7.83 2.78 -10.50
N LEU A 34 -7.83 2.19 -11.70
CA LEU A 34 -6.90 1.11 -12.04
C LEU A 34 -5.44 1.56 -12.00
N ILE A 35 -5.14 2.74 -12.55
CA ILE A 35 -3.78 3.30 -12.50
C ILE A 35 -3.37 3.56 -11.06
N GLN A 36 -4.25 4.11 -10.21
CA GLN A 36 -3.94 4.34 -8.80
C GLN A 36 -3.75 3.05 -8.02
N PHE A 37 -4.50 2.00 -8.35
CA PHE A 37 -4.30 0.67 -7.77
C PHE A 37 -2.91 0.12 -8.12
N LEU A 38 -2.47 0.30 -9.36
CA LEU A 38 -1.14 -0.14 -9.80
C LEU A 38 0.00 0.71 -9.23
N LEU A 39 -0.20 2.03 -9.16
CA LEU A 39 0.81 2.98 -8.67
C LEU A 39 0.87 3.04 -7.13
N GLY A 40 -0.20 2.62 -6.43
CA GLY A 40 -0.27 2.58 -4.98
C GLY A 40 0.96 1.92 -4.32
N PRO A 41 1.29 0.66 -4.63
CA PRO A 41 2.47 0.00 -4.09
C PRO A 41 3.77 0.72 -4.44
N LEU A 42 3.94 1.22 -5.67
CA LEU A 42 5.13 1.96 -6.09
C LEU A 42 5.33 3.28 -5.31
N VAL A 43 4.24 4.01 -5.06
CA VAL A 43 4.27 5.24 -4.26
C VAL A 43 4.61 4.92 -2.81
N ILE A 44 4.01 3.88 -2.24
CA ILE A 44 4.30 3.46 -0.86
C ILE A 44 5.78 3.07 -0.73
N GLU A 45 6.30 2.27 -1.65
CA GLU A 45 7.72 1.85 -1.64
C GLU A 45 8.68 3.05 -1.72
N MET A 46 8.39 4.01 -2.60
CA MET A 46 9.19 5.22 -2.79
C MET A 46 9.20 6.14 -1.56
N PHE A 47 8.05 6.35 -0.91
CA PHE A 47 7.94 7.26 0.24
C PHE A 47 8.28 6.62 1.58
N TYR A 48 7.90 5.35 1.78
CA TYR A 48 8.03 4.67 3.08
C TYR A 48 9.32 3.85 3.23
N LYS A 49 10.22 3.80 2.23
CA LYS A 49 11.50 3.05 2.28
C LYS A 49 11.32 1.67 2.94
N VAL A 50 10.32 0.94 2.47
CA VAL A 50 9.99 -0.39 3.00
C VAL A 50 11.24 -1.27 2.88
N SER A 51 11.78 -1.70 4.03
CA SER A 51 12.97 -2.54 4.07
C SER A 51 12.51 -3.99 4.23
N PHE A 52 12.77 -4.80 3.20
CA PHE A 52 12.39 -6.22 3.17
C PHE A 52 13.50 -7.15 3.68
N ASP A 53 14.74 -6.67 3.81
CA ASP A 53 15.90 -7.51 4.13
C ASP A 53 16.06 -7.83 5.64
N ASP A 54 15.50 -7.01 6.54
CA ASP A 54 15.78 -7.09 7.97
C ASP A 54 14.63 -7.64 8.83
N TYR A 55 13.57 -8.22 8.25
CA TYR A 55 12.38 -8.61 9.02
C TYR A 55 12.69 -9.61 10.17
N ASN A 56 13.70 -10.46 10.01
CA ASN A 56 14.17 -11.40 11.05
C ASN A 56 14.80 -10.70 12.27
N ILE A 57 15.29 -9.47 12.14
CA ILE A 57 15.87 -8.69 13.24
C ILE A 57 14.76 -8.02 14.07
N TYR A 58 13.62 -7.72 13.44
CA TYR A 58 12.52 -6.97 14.07
C TYR A 58 11.36 -7.85 14.55
N ILE A 59 11.25 -9.09 14.07
CA ILE A 59 10.17 -10.02 14.41
C ILE A 59 10.75 -11.19 15.21
N SER A 60 10.10 -11.55 16.31
CA SER A 60 10.51 -12.71 17.11
C SER A 60 10.24 -14.03 16.39
N GLU A 61 11.11 -15.02 16.60
CA GLU A 61 10.99 -16.36 15.98
C GLU A 61 9.63 -17.01 16.22
N ASN A 62 9.02 -16.78 17.40
CA ASN A 62 7.69 -17.31 17.74
C ASN A 62 6.58 -16.78 16.81
N VAL A 63 6.68 -15.52 16.37
CA VAL A 63 5.69 -14.91 15.47
C VAL A 63 5.91 -15.41 14.05
N LEU A 64 7.16 -15.61 13.64
CA LEU A 64 7.50 -16.22 12.35
C LEU A 64 6.97 -17.66 12.25
N ASP A 65 7.17 -18.47 13.29
CA ASP A 65 6.66 -19.85 13.36
C ASP A 65 5.12 -19.91 13.35
N PHE A 66 4.45 -18.95 14.00
CA PHE A 66 2.99 -18.83 13.92
C PHE A 66 2.50 -18.51 12.52
N ILE A 67 3.16 -17.57 11.82
CA ILE A 67 2.82 -17.18 10.45
C ILE A 67 3.06 -18.37 9.51
N GLU A 68 4.17 -19.07 9.66
CA GLU A 68 4.52 -20.23 8.84
C GLU A 68 3.51 -21.37 9.01
N LYS A 69 3.19 -21.75 10.25
CA LYS A 69 2.16 -22.76 10.54
C LYS A 69 0.80 -22.38 9.98
N SER A 70 0.41 -21.10 10.11
CA SER A 70 -0.85 -20.62 9.58
C SER A 70 -0.87 -20.67 8.05
N CYS A 71 0.20 -20.25 7.37
CA CYS A 71 0.28 -20.31 5.91
C CYS A 71 0.25 -21.76 5.39
N ASP A 72 0.93 -22.69 6.07
CA ASP A 72 0.93 -24.11 5.71
C ASP A 72 -0.45 -24.76 5.91
N GLU A 73 -1.13 -24.45 7.01
CA GLU A 73 -2.48 -24.96 7.30
C GLU A 73 -3.51 -24.52 6.23
N TYR A 74 -3.39 -23.29 5.72
CA TYR A 74 -4.27 -22.75 4.69
C TYR A 74 -3.73 -22.90 3.24
N ASN A 75 -2.60 -23.59 3.04
CA ASN A 75 -1.93 -23.72 1.73
C ASN A 75 -1.74 -22.37 1.01
N MET A 76 -1.42 -21.31 1.78
CA MET A 76 -1.22 -19.97 1.24
C MET A 76 0.26 -19.70 0.96
N PRO A 77 0.60 -18.97 -0.11
CA PRO A 77 1.96 -18.51 -0.35
C PRO A 77 2.41 -17.61 0.80
N LYS A 78 3.66 -17.79 1.25
CA LYS A 78 4.24 -16.99 2.33
C LYS A 78 4.24 -15.50 1.95
N PRO A 79 3.68 -14.62 2.78
CA PRO A 79 3.67 -13.19 2.48
C PRO A 79 5.08 -12.60 2.60
N GLN A 80 5.42 -11.65 1.73
CA GLN A 80 6.63 -10.84 1.92
C GLN A 80 6.37 -9.84 3.05
N ILE A 81 7.15 -9.94 4.12
CA ILE A 81 7.02 -9.07 5.29
C ILE A 81 8.01 -7.91 5.15
N GLY A 82 7.49 -6.72 4.85
CA GLY A 82 8.27 -5.49 4.82
C GLY A 82 8.15 -4.72 6.13
N ILE A 83 9.26 -4.22 6.67
CA ILE A 83 9.25 -3.35 7.84
C ILE A 83 9.16 -1.89 7.38
N ILE A 84 8.13 -1.19 7.85
CA ILE A 84 7.97 0.24 7.65
C ILE A 84 8.53 0.95 8.88
N LYS A 85 9.62 1.70 8.71
CA LYS A 85 10.19 2.55 9.78
C LYS A 85 9.34 3.80 9.95
N ASP A 86 8.13 3.59 10.47
CA ASP A 86 7.27 4.67 10.92
C ASP A 86 7.85 5.14 12.27
N GLY A 87 8.22 6.42 12.40
CA GLY A 87 8.94 6.97 13.58
C GLY A 87 8.18 6.92 14.91
N ASN A 88 7.19 6.03 15.01
CA ASN A 88 6.35 5.76 16.14
C ASN A 88 7.19 5.24 17.34
N PRO A 89 7.11 5.87 18.52
CA PRO A 89 7.99 5.60 19.66
C PRO A 89 7.86 4.21 20.30
N ILE A 90 6.95 3.35 19.83
CA ILE A 90 6.76 2.00 20.38
C ILE A 90 8.03 1.14 20.19
N GLU A 91 8.79 1.35 19.10
CA GLU A 91 10.08 0.66 18.86
C GLU A 91 11.15 1.03 19.90
N LYS A 92 11.12 2.26 20.45
CA LYS A 92 12.10 2.69 21.46
C LYS A 92 11.88 2.04 22.82
N ILE A 93 10.67 1.57 23.12
CA ILE A 93 10.37 0.94 24.41
C ILE A 93 10.95 -0.48 24.45
N THR A 94 10.84 -1.24 23.37
CA THR A 94 11.35 -2.62 23.30
C THR A 94 12.88 -2.68 23.36
N LYS A 95 13.60 -1.73 22.73
CA LYS A 95 15.07 -1.66 22.80
C LYS A 95 15.64 -1.22 24.15
N LYS A 96 14.82 -0.67 25.05
CA LYS A 96 15.26 -0.21 26.38
C LYS A 96 15.05 -1.26 27.47
N VAL A 97 14.32 -2.33 27.15
CA VAL A 97 13.98 -3.43 28.07
C VAL A 97 14.81 -4.69 27.77
N LEU A 98 15.51 -4.74 26.64
CA LEU A 98 16.53 -5.76 26.34
C LEU A 98 17.93 -5.29 26.73
#